data_AF-A0A2D4K1B2-F1
#
_entry.id   AF-A0A2D4K1B2-F1
#
_cell.length_a   1.000
_cell.length_b   1.000
_cell.length_c   1.000
_cell.angle_alpha   90.00
_cell.angle_beta   90.00
_cell.angle_gamma   90.00
#
_symmetry.space_group_name_H-M   'P 1'
#
loop_
_entity.id
_entity.type
_entity.pdbx_description
1 polymer ?
#
loop_
_entity_poly.entity_id
_entity_poly.type
_entity_poly.pdbx_seq_one_letter_code
_entity_poly.pdbx_strand_id
1 'polypeptide(L)'
;MASQERIRPVIKGSGFWHVPTVKEYSQETQELLKVMMKESKLTCFQQRHLVNCMKRGDTFPVHCYPTSSREPEFPKPVSSKIILTTSLCGRPHLRPAEICRAGNAYIREKFKPQATRDIEKEKERLQNILATGKDKVEKKTQKKPVKVEETVPEVDRLDELVN
;
A
#
# COMPACT_ATOMS: atom_id res chain seq x y z
N MET A 1 -13.14 59.92 -35.96
CA MET A 1 -12.67 58.61 -36.48
C MET A 1 -12.44 57.70 -35.29
N ALA A 2 -13.17 56.60 -35.19
CA ALA A 2 -13.15 55.70 -34.04
C ALA A 2 -12.02 54.67 -34.17
N SER A 3 -11.14 54.59 -33.18
CA SER A 3 -10.08 53.60 -33.09
C SER A 3 -10.67 52.24 -32.71
N GLN A 4 -10.50 51.23 -33.56
CA GLN A 4 -10.82 49.84 -33.22
C GLN A 4 -9.73 49.25 -32.32
N GLU A 5 -10.08 48.96 -31.07
CA GLU A 5 -9.25 48.15 -30.18
C GLU A 5 -9.27 46.68 -30.64
N ARG A 6 -8.08 46.09 -30.80
CA ARG A 6 -7.93 44.67 -31.13
C ARG A 6 -8.24 43.83 -29.88
N ILE A 7 -9.40 43.19 -29.87
CA ILE A 7 -9.75 42.17 -28.87
C ILE A 7 -8.81 40.97 -29.05
N ARG A 8 -8.04 40.64 -28.02
CA ARG A 8 -7.22 39.42 -27.97
C ARG A 8 -8.14 38.20 -27.91
N PRO A 9 -7.81 37.08 -28.59
CA PRO A 9 -8.63 35.88 -28.54
C PRO A 9 -8.64 35.31 -27.12
N VAL A 10 -9.84 35.27 -26.52
CA VAL A 10 -10.09 34.59 -25.25
C VAL A 10 -9.94 33.08 -25.48
N ILE A 11 -9.00 32.47 -24.75
CA ILE A 11 -8.80 31.03 -24.74
C ILE A 11 -10.04 30.39 -24.10
N LYS A 12 -10.92 29.84 -24.94
CA LYS A 12 -12.09 29.06 -24.49
C LYS A 12 -11.60 27.80 -23.79
N GLY A 13 -11.77 27.72 -22.47
CA GLY A 13 -11.53 26.50 -21.68
C GLY A 13 -10.89 26.68 -20.31
N SER A 14 -10.55 27.89 -19.87
CA SER A 14 -9.97 28.09 -18.54
C SER A 14 -11.06 28.25 -17.47
N GLY A 15 -11.60 27.12 -16.98
CA GLY A 15 -12.39 27.09 -15.75
C GLY A 15 -11.49 27.14 -14.51
N PHE A 16 -12.04 27.61 -13.38
CA PHE A 16 -11.36 27.74 -12.08
C PHE A 16 -10.68 26.45 -11.56
N TRP A 17 -11.09 25.29 -12.06
CA TRP A 17 -10.53 23.97 -11.72
C TRP A 17 -9.50 23.42 -12.72
N HIS A 18 -9.12 24.21 -13.73
CA HIS A 18 -8.04 23.83 -14.64
C HIS A 18 -6.69 24.21 -14.03
N VAL A 19 -6.01 23.21 -13.46
CA VAL A 19 -4.55 23.30 -13.27
C VAL A 19 -3.94 23.30 -14.67
N PRO A 20 -3.08 24.28 -15.02
CA PRO A 20 -2.34 24.22 -16.26
C PRO A 20 -1.54 22.92 -16.25
N THR A 21 -1.85 22.01 -17.16
CA THR A 21 -1.00 20.83 -17.39
C THR A 21 0.28 21.35 -18.01
N VAL A 22 1.26 21.66 -17.16
CA VAL A 22 2.60 22.03 -17.59
C VAL A 22 3.14 20.84 -18.37
N LYS A 23 3.21 20.98 -19.69
CA LYS A 23 3.66 19.94 -20.61
C LYS A 23 5.17 19.78 -20.63
N GLU A 24 5.92 20.60 -19.90
CA GLU A 24 7.38 20.64 -19.97
C GLU A 24 8.00 20.67 -18.58
N TYR A 25 8.98 19.81 -18.34
CA TYR A 25 9.73 19.81 -17.08
C TYR A 25 10.59 21.07 -16.97
N SER A 26 10.70 21.65 -15.76
CA SER A 26 11.60 22.78 -15.46
C SER A 26 13.05 22.45 -15.84
N GLN A 27 13.83 23.45 -16.26
CA GLN A 27 15.23 23.29 -16.66
C GLN A 27 16.07 22.66 -15.55
N GLU A 28 15.89 23.14 -14.31
CA GLU A 28 16.56 22.60 -13.12
C GLU A 28 16.24 21.10 -12.93
N THR A 29 14.99 20.71 -13.11
CA THR A 29 14.56 19.30 -13.03
C THR A 29 15.20 18.47 -14.14
N GLN A 30 15.32 19.01 -15.35
CA GLN A 30 15.96 18.30 -16.45
C GLN A 30 17.45 18.08 -16.22
N GLU A 31 18.14 19.05 -15.62
CA GLU A 31 19.56 18.94 -15.26
C GLU A 31 19.77 17.92 -14.15
N LEU A 32 18.97 17.97 -13.10
CA LEU A 32 19.00 17.00 -12.01
C LEU A 32 18.83 15.57 -12.52
N LEU A 33 17.82 15.34 -13.36
CA LEU A 33 17.58 14.01 -13.92
C LEU A 33 18.76 13.50 -14.75
N LYS A 34 19.42 14.37 -15.53
CA LYS A 34 20.63 13.99 -16.29
C LYS A 34 21.77 13.55 -15.36
N VAL A 35 21.93 14.19 -14.20
CA VAL A 35 22.93 13.79 -13.20
C VAL A 35 22.57 12.43 -12.60
N MET A 36 21.32 12.25 -12.16
CA MET A 36 20.83 10.99 -11.60
C MET A 36 20.98 9.81 -12.57
N MET A 37 20.71 10.03 -13.86
CA MET A 37 20.86 9.01 -14.91
C MET A 37 22.32 8.58 -15.08
N LYS A 38 23.28 9.51 -14.95
CA LYS A 38 24.72 9.22 -15.03
C LYS A 38 25.20 8.46 -13.78
N GLU A 39 24.78 8.89 -12.60
CA GLU A 39 25.15 8.26 -11.32
C GLU A 39 24.58 6.85 -11.19
N SER A 40 23.37 6.63 -11.71
CA SER A 40 22.69 5.33 -11.68
C SER A 40 23.23 4.32 -12.70
N LYS A 41 24.25 4.68 -13.49
CA LYS A 41 24.87 3.83 -14.53
C LYS A 41 23.86 3.16 -15.48
N LEU A 42 22.82 3.91 -15.88
CA LEU A 42 21.78 3.41 -16.79
C LEU A 42 22.34 3.08 -18.18
N THR A 43 21.79 2.05 -18.83
CA THR A 43 22.13 1.72 -20.22
C THR A 43 21.76 2.86 -21.17
N CYS A 44 22.48 3.04 -22.28
CA CYS A 44 22.18 4.04 -23.32
C CYS A 44 20.70 4.00 -23.78
N PHE A 45 20.10 2.80 -23.84
CA PHE A 45 18.70 2.61 -24.17
C PHE A 45 17.75 3.23 -23.13
N GLN A 46 17.97 2.91 -21.85
CA GLN A 46 17.21 3.47 -20.73
C GLN A 46 17.36 5.00 -20.69
N GLN A 47 18.58 5.49 -20.93
CA GLN A 47 18.83 6.93 -20.99
C GLN A 47 18.04 7.61 -22.11
N ARG A 48 18.05 7.04 -23.31
CA ARG A 48 17.28 7.55 -24.45
C ARG A 48 15.78 7.54 -24.17
N HIS A 49 15.27 6.47 -23.56
CA HIS A 49 13.84 6.34 -23.23
C HIS A 49 13.40 7.45 -22.25
N LEU A 50 14.14 7.63 -21.14
CA LEU A 50 13.84 8.65 -20.15
C LEU A 50 13.96 10.08 -20.69
N VAL A 51 14.99 10.37 -21.50
CA VAL A 51 15.13 11.68 -22.18
C VAL A 51 13.95 11.96 -23.12
N ASN A 52 13.42 10.95 -23.78
CA ASN A 52 12.25 11.12 -24.65
C ASN A 52 10.99 11.41 -23.84
N CYS A 53 10.78 10.76 -22.69
CA CYS A 53 9.67 11.09 -21.78
C CYS A 53 9.77 12.54 -21.29
N MET A 54 10.98 12.98 -20.91
CA MET A 54 11.24 14.36 -20.50
C MET A 54 10.89 15.39 -21.59
N LYS A 55 11.27 15.12 -22.84
CA LYS A 55 10.97 16.02 -23.97
C LYS A 55 9.48 16.11 -24.30
N ARG A 56 8.73 15.04 -24.01
CA ARG A 56 7.29 14.96 -24.30
C ARG A 56 6.42 15.51 -23.16
N GLY A 57 6.98 15.67 -21.97
CA GLY A 57 6.20 16.01 -20.77
C GLY A 57 5.40 14.83 -20.21
N ASP A 58 5.67 13.61 -20.69
CA ASP A 58 4.97 12.42 -20.25
C ASP A 58 5.46 12.00 -18.86
N THR A 59 4.61 11.33 -18.10
CA THR A 59 5.00 10.71 -16.84
C THR A 59 6.07 9.65 -17.04
N PHE A 60 7.00 9.52 -16.08
CA PHE A 60 8.05 8.52 -16.18
C PHE A 60 7.51 7.08 -16.13
N PRO A 61 8.09 6.16 -16.92
CA PRO A 61 7.74 4.75 -16.91
C PRO A 61 8.11 4.10 -15.58
N VAL A 62 7.19 3.29 -15.04
CA VAL A 62 7.42 2.51 -13.80
C VAL A 62 8.53 1.47 -14.00
N HIS A 63 8.69 0.98 -15.23
CA HIS A 63 9.71 -0.02 -15.56
C HIS A 63 10.40 0.31 -16.89
N CYS A 64 11.73 0.25 -16.88
CA CYS A 64 12.58 0.45 -18.06
C CYS A 64 13.45 -0.78 -18.29
N TYR A 65 13.11 -1.57 -19.30
CA TYR A 65 13.91 -2.75 -19.67
C TYR A 65 15.31 -2.32 -20.18
N PRO A 66 16.37 -3.08 -19.83
CA PRO A 66 17.75 -2.68 -20.13
C PRO A 66 18.12 -2.76 -21.62
N THR A 67 17.50 -3.66 -22.40
CA THR A 67 17.93 -3.99 -23.77
C THR A 67 16.80 -3.98 -24.81
N SER A 68 15.55 -3.66 -24.44
CA SER A 68 14.41 -3.80 -25.33
C SER A 68 13.34 -2.73 -25.09
N SER A 69 12.79 -2.19 -26.18
CA SER A 69 11.56 -1.38 -26.17
C SER A 69 10.30 -2.22 -26.15
N ARG A 70 10.41 -3.51 -26.45
CA ARG A 70 9.29 -4.45 -26.47
C ARG A 70 8.97 -4.83 -25.04
N GLU A 71 7.76 -4.50 -24.60
CA GLU A 71 7.21 -5.06 -23.37
C GLU A 71 7.28 -6.59 -23.48
N PRO A 72 7.77 -7.31 -22.46
CA PRO A 72 7.66 -8.74 -22.42
C PRO A 72 6.18 -9.06 -22.51
N GLU A 73 5.82 -9.82 -23.54
CA GLU A 73 4.48 -10.37 -23.65
C GLU A 73 4.36 -11.41 -22.53
N PHE A 74 3.93 -10.96 -21.34
CA PHE A 74 3.30 -11.86 -20.41
C PHE A 74 2.16 -12.52 -21.18
N PRO A 75 1.97 -13.85 -21.08
CA PRO A 75 0.85 -14.49 -21.73
C PRO A 75 -0.40 -13.78 -21.22
N LYS A 76 -0.97 -12.93 -22.07
CA LYS A 76 -2.26 -12.30 -21.80
C LYS A 76 -3.16 -13.49 -21.53
N PRO A 77 -3.82 -13.60 -20.36
CA PRO A 77 -4.86 -14.60 -20.23
C PRO A 77 -5.76 -14.38 -21.43
N VAL A 78 -5.91 -15.43 -22.24
CA VAL A 78 -6.79 -15.44 -23.41
C VAL A 78 -8.18 -15.19 -22.83
N SER A 79 -8.51 -13.92 -22.66
CA SER A 79 -9.85 -13.50 -22.36
C SER A 79 -10.60 -13.89 -23.61
N SER A 80 -11.32 -15.00 -23.53
CA SER A 80 -12.39 -15.30 -24.47
C SER A 80 -13.14 -13.99 -24.64
N LYS A 81 -13.16 -13.48 -25.86
CA LYS A 81 -13.98 -12.33 -26.20
C LYS A 81 -15.41 -12.84 -26.03
N ILE A 82 -15.96 -12.67 -24.83
CA ILE A 82 -17.40 -12.69 -24.65
C ILE A 82 -17.86 -11.50 -25.47
N ILE A 83 -18.29 -11.79 -26.70
CA ILE A 83 -18.98 -10.83 -27.56
C ILE A 83 -20.29 -10.57 -26.83
N LEU A 84 -20.28 -9.59 -25.92
CA LEU A 84 -21.49 -8.99 -25.44
C LEU A 84 -22.07 -8.28 -26.66
N THR A 85 -23.13 -8.85 -27.22
CA THR A 85 -23.99 -8.18 -28.19
C THR A 85 -24.67 -7.02 -27.47
N THR A 86 -23.91 -5.93 -27.29
CA THR A 86 -24.40 -4.68 -26.72
C THR A 86 -25.41 -4.11 -27.69
N SER A 87 -26.69 -4.29 -27.37
CA SER A 87 -27.78 -3.62 -28.08
C SER A 87 -27.59 -2.11 -27.91
N LEU A 88 -27.40 -1.42 -29.04
CA LEU A 88 -27.26 0.03 -29.10
C LEU A 88 -28.64 0.72 -28.99
N CYS A 89 -29.41 0.39 -27.96
CA CYS A 89 -30.65 1.10 -27.65
C CYS A 89 -30.43 1.94 -26.39
N GLY A 90 -30.32 3.26 -26.60
CA GLY A 90 -30.11 4.29 -25.57
C GLY A 90 -31.26 4.46 -24.59
N ARG A 91 -31.64 3.41 -23.87
CA ARG A 91 -32.43 3.50 -22.65
C ARG A 91 -31.52 3.19 -21.47
N PRO A 92 -31.39 4.08 -20.47
CA PRO A 92 -30.83 3.67 -19.20
C PRO A 92 -31.74 2.57 -18.64
N HIS A 93 -31.28 1.32 -18.71
CA HIS A 93 -32.01 0.19 -18.18
C HIS A 93 -31.98 0.31 -16.64
N LEU A 94 -32.96 1.00 -16.09
CA LEU A 94 -33.19 1.04 -14.64
C LEU A 94 -33.25 -0.41 -14.14
N ARG A 95 -32.61 -0.68 -13.00
CA ARG A 95 -32.68 -2.02 -12.42
C ARG A 95 -34.12 -2.30 -12.00
N PRO A 96 -34.71 -3.45 -12.38
CA PRO A 96 -36.04 -3.82 -11.94
C PRO A 96 -36.09 -3.92 -10.41
N ALA A 97 -37.24 -3.58 -9.84
CA ALA A 97 -37.44 -3.47 -8.39
C ALA A 97 -37.08 -4.77 -7.65
N GLU A 98 -37.29 -5.92 -8.28
CA GLU A 98 -36.95 -7.23 -7.74
C GLU A 98 -35.44 -7.39 -7.51
N ILE A 99 -34.59 -6.94 -8.43
CA ILE A 99 -33.13 -7.01 -8.28
C ILE A 99 -32.66 -6.07 -7.18
N CYS A 100 -33.25 -4.88 -7.09
CA CYS A 100 -32.94 -3.92 -6.03
C CYS A 100 -33.35 -4.44 -4.63
N ARG A 101 -34.43 -5.23 -4.55
CA ARG A 101 -34.93 -5.85 -3.32
C ARG A 101 -34.28 -7.20 -2.99
N ALA A 102 -33.74 -7.91 -3.98
CA ALA A 102 -33.11 -9.22 -3.81
C ALA A 102 -31.85 -9.19 -2.94
N GLY A 103 -31.21 -8.02 -2.84
CA GLY A 103 -30.09 -7.83 -1.91
C GLY A 103 -30.56 -7.74 -0.46
N ASN A 104 -29.80 -8.33 0.45
CA ASN A 104 -29.97 -8.14 1.90
C ASN A 104 -29.52 -6.75 2.39
N ALA A 105 -29.48 -5.73 1.51
CA ALA A 105 -28.88 -4.41 1.77
C ALA A 105 -29.55 -3.65 2.92
N TYR A 106 -30.84 -3.91 3.17
CA TYR A 106 -31.62 -3.31 4.26
C TYR A 106 -31.72 -4.22 5.49
N ILE A 107 -31.15 -5.42 5.43
CA ILE A 107 -31.15 -6.34 6.57
C ILE A 107 -30.01 -5.95 7.49
N ARG A 108 -30.35 -5.54 8.71
CA ARG A 108 -29.36 -5.24 9.74
C ARG A 108 -28.63 -6.52 10.13
N GLU A 109 -27.30 -6.46 10.18
CA GLU A 109 -26.49 -7.57 10.65
C GLU A 109 -26.93 -7.98 12.07
N LYS A 110 -27.20 -9.27 12.25
CA LYS A 110 -27.52 -9.80 13.57
C LYS A 110 -26.23 -9.87 14.39
N PHE A 111 -26.26 -9.32 15.60
CA PHE A 111 -25.15 -9.48 16.53
C PHE A 111 -24.88 -10.96 16.76
N LYS A 112 -23.64 -11.38 16.49
CA LYS A 112 -23.15 -12.72 16.79
C LYS A 112 -22.10 -12.56 17.90
N PRO A 113 -22.39 -12.97 19.15
CA PRO A 113 -21.39 -12.92 20.20
C PRO A 113 -20.20 -13.78 19.76
N GLN A 114 -19.02 -13.17 19.71
CA GLN A 114 -17.78 -13.92 19.51
C GLN A 114 -17.42 -14.60 20.83
N ALA A 115 -16.81 -15.79 20.75
CA ALA A 115 -16.25 -16.43 21.94
C ALA A 115 -15.24 -15.48 22.59
N THR A 116 -15.46 -15.15 23.86
CA THR A 116 -14.54 -14.33 24.64
C THR A 116 -13.17 -14.99 24.63
N ARG A 117 -12.14 -14.27 24.20
CA ARG A 117 -10.77 -14.76 24.30
C ARG A 117 -10.40 -14.81 25.78
N ASP A 118 -9.71 -15.87 26.21
CA ASP A 118 -9.20 -15.99 27.57
C ASP A 118 -8.21 -14.85 27.84
N ILE A 119 -8.62 -13.86 28.64
CA ILE A 119 -7.83 -12.64 28.90
C ILE A 119 -6.46 -12.99 29.49
N GLU A 120 -6.40 -14.02 30.32
CA GLU A 120 -5.17 -14.49 30.97
C GLU A 120 -4.17 -15.08 29.97
N LYS A 121 -4.64 -15.85 28.98
CA LYS A 121 -3.78 -16.42 27.93
C LYS A 121 -3.21 -15.34 27.02
N GLU A 122 -4.00 -14.31 26.71
CA GLU A 122 -3.51 -13.19 25.90
C GLU A 122 -2.49 -12.34 26.66
N LYS A 123 -2.70 -12.13 27.98
CA LYS A 123 -1.71 -11.49 28.84
C LYS A 123 -0.40 -12.27 28.86
N GLU A 124 -0.45 -13.58 29.08
CA GLU A 124 0.74 -14.44 29.07
C GLU A 124 1.45 -14.38 27.70
N ARG A 125 0.69 -14.48 26.61
CA ARG A 125 1.23 -14.36 25.25
C ARG A 125 1.98 -13.04 25.06
N LEU A 126 1.35 -11.91 25.39
CA LEU A 126 1.95 -10.59 25.23
C LEU A 126 3.19 -10.42 26.12
N GLN A 127 3.15 -10.92 27.36
CA GLN A 127 4.33 -10.95 28.23
C GLN A 127 5.49 -11.73 27.59
N ASN A 128 5.20 -12.90 27.01
CA ASN A 128 6.20 -13.72 26.32
C ASN A 128 6.79 -13.01 25.09
N ILE A 129 5.95 -12.33 24.29
CA ILE A 129 6.42 -11.53 23.14
C ILE A 129 7.32 -10.39 23.62
N LEU A 130 6.91 -9.63 24.64
CA LEU A 130 7.70 -8.49 25.13
C LEU A 130 9.01 -8.93 25.76
N ALA A 131 9.02 -10.04 26.48
CA ALA A 131 10.21 -10.56 27.13
C ALA A 131 11.18 -11.27 26.16
N THR A 132 10.66 -12.06 25.22
CA THR A 132 11.47 -12.99 24.41
C THR A 132 11.32 -12.82 22.90
N GLY A 133 10.42 -11.96 22.43
CA GLY A 133 10.10 -11.76 21.03
C GLY A 133 9.28 -12.90 20.38
N LYS A 134 8.84 -13.90 21.16
CA LYS A 134 8.16 -15.10 20.64
C LYS A 134 6.86 -15.36 21.40
N ASP A 135 5.83 -15.81 20.67
CA ASP A 135 4.49 -16.11 21.22
C ASP A 135 4.49 -17.31 22.19
N LYS A 136 5.32 -18.32 21.92
CA LYS A 136 5.43 -19.53 22.73
C LYS A 136 6.82 -19.58 23.34
N VAL A 137 6.89 -19.46 24.67
CA VAL A 137 8.09 -19.89 25.38
C VAL A 137 8.12 -21.41 25.24
N GLU A 138 9.11 -21.92 24.49
CA GLU A 138 9.46 -23.33 24.52
C GLU A 138 9.81 -23.65 25.98
N LYS A 139 8.84 -24.17 26.73
CA LYS A 139 9.06 -24.72 28.06
C LYS A 139 10.01 -25.89 27.85
N LYS A 140 11.32 -25.62 27.94
CA LYS A 140 12.33 -26.66 28.01
C LYS A 140 11.91 -27.55 29.17
N THR A 141 11.53 -28.78 28.86
CA THR A 141 11.17 -29.80 29.84
C THR A 141 12.36 -29.90 30.80
N GLN A 142 12.25 -29.29 31.98
CA GLN A 142 13.30 -29.39 32.97
C GLN A 142 13.34 -30.86 33.40
N LYS A 143 14.45 -31.53 33.12
CA LYS A 143 14.79 -32.81 33.73
C LYS A 143 14.76 -32.61 35.25
N LYS A 144 14.12 -33.54 35.96
CA LYS A 144 13.87 -33.50 37.42
C LYS A 144 15.09 -33.03 38.21
N PRO A 145 14.96 -32.10 39.18
CA PRO A 145 16.07 -31.77 40.06
C PRO A 145 16.28 -32.88 41.09
N VAL A 146 17.57 -33.13 41.32
CA VAL A 146 18.17 -34.02 42.30
C VAL A 146 17.84 -33.54 43.72
N LYS A 147 17.71 -34.51 44.63
CA LYS A 147 17.47 -34.37 46.08
C LYS A 147 18.39 -33.31 46.71
N VAL A 148 17.84 -32.36 47.45
CA VAL A 148 18.61 -31.44 48.30
C VAL A 148 18.11 -31.62 49.73
N GLU A 149 19.05 -31.89 50.63
CA GLU A 149 18.88 -32.16 52.07
C GLU A 149 18.42 -30.90 52.82
N GLU A 150 17.77 -31.10 53.97
CA GLU A 150 17.23 -30.06 54.84
C GLU A 150 18.31 -29.06 55.27
N THR A 151 18.28 -27.84 54.72
CA THR A 151 19.07 -26.72 55.21
C THR A 151 18.35 -26.09 56.40
N VAL A 152 18.91 -26.26 57.60
CA VAL A 152 18.50 -25.60 58.85
C VAL A 152 18.43 -24.08 58.62
N PRO A 153 17.39 -23.38 59.11
CA PRO A 153 17.29 -21.93 58.93
C PRO A 153 18.44 -21.22 59.63
N GLU A 154 19.16 -20.40 58.86
CA GLU A 154 20.16 -19.45 59.34
C GLU A 154 19.46 -18.44 60.26
N VAL A 155 19.84 -18.40 61.54
CA VAL A 155 19.31 -17.43 62.50
C VAL A 155 19.85 -16.05 62.13
N ASP A 156 18.96 -15.09 61.99
CA ASP A 156 19.27 -13.71 61.63
C ASP A 156 20.12 -13.07 62.73
N ARG A 157 21.26 -12.48 62.37
CA ARG A 157 22.25 -11.90 63.31
C ARG A 157 21.68 -10.74 64.14
N LEU A 158 20.53 -10.21 63.72
CA LEU A 158 19.85 -9.11 64.38
C LEU A 158 18.96 -9.56 65.54
N ASP A 159 18.59 -10.84 65.60
CA ASP A 159 17.75 -11.40 66.68
C ASP A 159 18.52 -11.55 68.01
N GLU A 160 19.86 -11.50 67.98
CA GLU A 160 20.70 -11.68 69.17
C GLU A 160 20.85 -10.40 70.01
N LEU A 161 20.55 -9.23 69.44
CA LEU A 161 20.76 -7.92 70.07
C LEU A 161 19.53 -7.34 70.78
N VAL A 162 18.44 -8.11 70.86
CA VAL A 162 17.17 -7.72 71.51
C VAL A 162 16.96 -8.45 72.84
N ASN A 163 17.95 -9.19 73.34
CA ASN A 163 17.92 -9.85 74.66
C ASN A 163 18.82 -9.18 75.70
#